data_AF-A0A2W4YPK6-F1
#
_entry.id   AF-A0A2W4YPK6-F1
#
_cell.length_a   1.000
_cell.length_b   1.000
_cell.length_c   1.000
_cell.angle_alpha   90.00
_cell.angle_beta   90.00
_cell.angle_gamma   90.00
#
_symmetry.space_group_name_H-M   'P 1'
#
loop_
_entity.id
_entity.type
_entity.pdbx_description
1 polymer ?
#
loop_
_entity_poly.entity_id
_entity_poly.type
_entity_poly.pdbx_seq_one_letter_code
_entity_poly.pdbx_strand_id
1 'polypeptide(L)'
;MDIFLVGGAVRDRLLGQTPGDRDWVVVGETQASMEAAGFRAIGRDFPVFLHPETQEEHALARTERKSGHGHRGFVVDADPSVTLEQDLGRRDFTINAIAEAP
;
A
#
# COMPACT_ATOMS: atom_id res chain seq x y z
N MET A 1 -9.06 -0.56 10.88
CA MET A 1 -7.82 -0.27 10.14
C MET A 1 -6.80 -1.38 10.36
N ASP A 2 -6.75 -2.31 9.41
CA ASP A 2 -5.71 -3.35 9.37
C ASP A 2 -4.53 -2.79 8.57
N ILE A 3 -3.37 -2.68 9.23
CA ILE A 3 -2.16 -2.05 8.68
C ILE A 3 -1.05 -3.09 8.65
N PHE A 4 -0.35 -3.21 7.53
CA PHE A 4 0.73 -4.17 7.35
C PHE A 4 1.98 -3.48 6.83
N LEU A 5 3.13 -3.79 7.40
CA LEU A 5 4.43 -3.40 6.84
C LEU A 5 4.66 -4.26 5.60
N VAL A 6 5.10 -3.66 4.51
CA VAL A 6 5.22 -4.38 3.23
C VAL A 6 6.54 -4.10 2.52
N GLY A 7 6.91 -4.98 1.59
CA GLY A 7 7.97 -4.71 0.63
C GLY A 7 9.38 -4.73 1.21
N GLY A 8 10.16 -3.69 0.90
CA GLY A 8 11.60 -3.65 1.15
C GLY A 8 11.96 -3.74 2.63
N ALA A 9 11.23 -3.03 3.49
CA ALA A 9 11.46 -3.06 4.93
C ALA A 9 11.35 -4.47 5.53
N VAL A 10 10.34 -5.24 5.11
CA VAL A 10 10.14 -6.63 5.55
C VAL A 10 11.26 -7.51 5.00
N ARG A 11 11.60 -7.36 3.72
CA ARG A 11 12.67 -8.13 3.06
C ARG A 11 13.99 -7.94 3.77
N ASP A 12 14.38 -6.69 3.99
CA ASP A 12 15.69 -6.34 4.55
C ASP A 12 15.79 -6.87 5.98
N ARG A 13 14.71 -6.77 6.77
CA ARG A 13 14.62 -7.38 8.10
C ARG A 13 14.80 -8.91 8.06
N LEU A 14 14.13 -9.60 7.13
CA LEU A 14 14.27 -11.06 6.96
C LEU A 14 15.67 -11.47 6.50
N LEU A 15 16.39 -10.59 5.81
CA LEU A 15 17.79 -10.78 5.41
C LEU A 15 18.79 -10.36 6.51
N GLY A 16 18.31 -9.88 7.67
CA GLY A 16 19.18 -9.39 8.76
C GLY A 16 19.89 -8.08 8.44
N GLN A 17 19.41 -7.32 7.45
CA GLN A 17 19.92 -6.01 7.08
C GLN A 17 19.14 -4.91 7.82
N THR A 18 19.74 -3.73 7.93
CA THR A 18 19.02 -2.55 8.42
C THR A 18 17.90 -2.19 7.44
N PRO A 19 16.62 -2.18 7.85
CA PRO A 19 15.53 -1.83 6.97
C PRO A 19 15.68 -0.40 6.45
N GLY A 20 15.37 -0.20 5.16
CA GLY A 20 15.22 1.12 4.57
C GLY A 20 13.91 1.80 4.99
N ASP A 21 13.33 2.57 4.06
CA ASP A 21 12.05 3.24 4.27
C ASP A 21 10.92 2.22 4.51
N ARG A 22 10.00 2.59 5.41
CA ARG A 22 8.88 1.74 5.82
C ARG A 22 7.64 2.13 5.03
N ASP A 23 7.22 1.21 4.18
CA ASP A 23 5.97 1.31 3.44
C ASP A 23 4.90 0.49 4.15
N TRP A 24 3.74 1.10 4.34
CA TRP A 24 2.58 0.45 4.96
C TRP A 24 1.44 0.30 3.97
N VAL A 25 0.73 -0.82 4.04
CA VAL A 25 -0.54 -1.05 3.33
C VAL A 25 -1.67 -1.09 4.34
N VAL A 26 -2.75 -0.38 4.02
CA VAL A 26 -3.96 -0.31 4.82
C VAL A 26 -5.09 -1.02 4.08
N VAL A 27 -5.67 -2.03 4.72
CA VAL A 27 -6.72 -2.88 4.16
C VAL A 27 -8.07 -2.54 4.81
N GLY A 28 -9.15 -2.59 4.03
CA GLY A 28 -10.51 -2.41 4.58
C GLY A 28 -10.93 -0.96 4.84
N GLU A 29 -10.14 0.01 4.42
CA GLU A 29 -10.38 1.43 4.67
C GLU A 29 -10.65 2.22 3.39
N THR A 30 -11.18 3.43 3.54
CA THR A 30 -11.45 4.37 2.45
C THR A 30 -10.58 5.60 2.60
N GLN A 31 -10.44 6.38 1.53
CA GLN A 31 -9.76 7.68 1.60
C GLN A 31 -10.39 8.59 2.67
N ALA A 32 -11.73 8.63 2.74
CA ALA A 32 -12.43 9.45 3.73
C ALA A 32 -12.15 9.00 5.17
N SER A 33 -12.05 7.68 5.44
CA SER A 33 -11.72 7.19 6.78
C SER A 33 -10.25 7.45 7.14
N MET A 34 -9.32 7.34 6.19
CA MET A 34 -7.92 7.73 6.36
C MET A 34 -7.79 9.21 6.72
N GLU A 35 -8.44 10.10 5.96
CA GLU A 35 -8.43 11.54 6.22
C GLU A 35 -9.07 11.89 7.57
N ALA A 36 -10.18 11.23 7.93
CA ALA A 36 -10.82 11.39 9.24
C ALA A 36 -9.94 10.93 10.41
N ALA A 37 -9.07 9.95 10.18
CA ALA A 37 -8.06 9.49 11.13
C ALA A 37 -6.81 10.41 11.19
N GLY A 38 -6.78 11.51 10.42
CA GLY A 38 -5.70 12.49 10.43
C GLY A 38 -4.55 12.19 9.47
N PHE A 39 -4.69 11.17 8.61
CA PHE A 39 -3.72 10.90 7.57
C PHE A 39 -3.78 11.96 6.48
N ARG A 40 -2.61 12.36 5.97
CA ARG A 40 -2.51 13.39 4.93
C ARG A 40 -2.26 12.75 3.57
N ALA A 41 -3.21 12.85 2.65
CA ALA A 41 -3.04 12.37 1.28
C ALA A 41 -1.84 13.03 0.58
N ILE A 42 -1.03 12.23 -0.11
CA ILE A 42 0.11 12.65 -0.91
C ILE A 42 0.02 12.02 -2.31
N GLY A 43 0.35 12.81 -3.34
CA GLY A 43 0.18 12.41 -4.73
C GLY A 43 -1.21 12.72 -5.29
N ARG A 44 -1.31 12.73 -6.62
CA ARG A 44 -2.57 13.04 -7.34
C ARG A 44 -3.28 11.82 -7.89
N ASP A 45 -2.53 10.76 -8.17
CA ASP A 45 -3.03 9.60 -8.92
C ASP A 45 -3.15 8.32 -8.07
N PHE A 46 -2.68 8.35 -6.81
CA PHE A 46 -2.63 7.18 -5.93
C PHE A 46 -3.05 7.54 -4.50
N PRO A 47 -3.86 6.71 -3.83
CA PRO A 47 -4.28 6.93 -2.45
C PRO A 47 -3.16 6.52 -1.48
N VAL A 48 -2.09 7.31 -1.47
CA VAL A 48 -0.99 7.22 -0.51
C VAL A 48 -1.15 8.36 0.48
N PHE A 49 -0.92 8.07 1.76
CA PHE A 49 -1.08 9.03 2.84
C PHE A 49 0.13 9.02 3.75
N LEU A 50 0.43 10.15 4.38
CA LEU A 50 1.42 10.25 5.44
C LEU A 50 0.76 10.10 6.80
N HIS A 51 1.35 9.26 7.65
CA HIS A 51 0.94 9.11 9.04
C HIS A 51 1.13 10.44 9.81
N PRO A 52 0.16 10.87 10.62
CA PRO A 52 0.21 12.19 11.27
C PRO A 52 1.43 12.39 12.18
N GLU A 53 1.89 11.33 12.86
CA GLU A 53 2.96 11.43 13.84
C GLU A 53 4.34 11.04 13.27
N THR A 54 4.39 9.96 12.50
CA THR A 54 5.65 9.35 12.04
C THR A 54 6.06 9.83 10.65
N GLN A 55 5.13 10.43 9.90
CA GLN A 55 5.30 10.76 8.48
C GLN A 55 5.65 9.54 7.60
N GLU A 56 5.38 8.31 8.06
CA GLU A 56 5.56 7.11 7.25
C GLU A 56 4.43 6.97 6.22
N GLU A 57 4.75 6.36 5.08
CA GLU A 57 3.82 6.23 3.94
C GLU A 57 2.84 5.07 4.15
N HIS A 58 1.56 5.36 4.01
CA HIS A 58 0.45 4.43 4.14
C HIS A 58 -0.39 4.44 2.88
N ALA A 59 -0.36 3.36 2.12
CA ALA A 59 -1.16 3.21 0.90
C ALA A 59 -2.40 2.37 1.17
N LEU A 60 -3.55 2.78 0.64
CA LEU A 60 -4.72 1.89 0.63
C LEU A 60 -4.46 0.68 -0.28
N ALA A 61 -4.90 -0.50 0.19
CA ALA A 61 -4.90 -1.71 -0.60
C ALA A 61 -5.70 -1.51 -1.89
N ARG A 62 -5.16 -2.00 -3.01
CA ARG A 62 -5.77 -1.77 -4.33
C ARG A 62 -5.59 -2.94 -5.29
N THR A 63 -6.44 -2.98 -6.30
CA THR A 63 -6.24 -3.84 -7.46
C THR A 63 -5.96 -2.99 -8.70
N GLU A 64 -5.25 -3.58 -9.65
CA GLU A 64 -5.08 -2.99 -10.98
C GLU A 64 -6.13 -3.57 -11.92
N ARG A 65 -7.10 -2.76 -12.33
CA ARG A 65 -8.00 -3.14 -13.42
C ARG A 65 -7.48 -2.51 -14.71
N LYS A 66 -7.11 -3.35 -15.68
CA LYS A 66 -6.75 -2.94 -17.04
C LYS A 66 -7.98 -2.31 -17.70
N SER A 67 -8.03 -0.99 -17.78
CA SER A 67 -9.11 -0.25 -18.41
C SER A 67 -8.65 0.23 -19.79
N GLY A 68 -8.95 -0.57 -20.82
CA GLY A 68 -8.89 -0.15 -22.23
C GLY A 68 -7.81 -0.81 -23.09
N HIS A 69 -8.02 -0.75 -24.41
CA HIS A 69 -7.06 -1.18 -25.44
C HIS A 69 -5.92 -0.16 -25.56
N GLY A 70 -4.79 -0.42 -24.91
CA GLY A 70 -3.55 0.36 -25.04
C GLY A 70 -2.64 0.27 -23.81
N HIS A 71 -1.37 0.68 -23.95
CA HIS A 71 -0.32 0.60 -22.91
C HIS A 71 -0.46 1.64 -21.75
N ARG A 72 -1.56 2.39 -21.64
CA ARG A 72 -1.67 3.53 -20.68
C ARG A 72 -2.93 3.57 -19.81
N GLY A 73 -3.64 2.45 -19.61
CA GLY A 73 -4.93 2.44 -18.91
C GLY A 73 -4.96 1.51 -17.70
N PHE A 74 -4.31 1.90 -16.59
CA PHE A 74 -4.55 1.24 -15.30
C PHE A 74 -5.49 2.14 -14.50
N VAL A 75 -6.68 1.63 -14.17
CA VAL A 75 -7.54 2.28 -13.18
C VAL A 75 -7.18 1.67 -11.84
N VAL A 76 -6.71 2.52 -10.93
CA VAL A 76 -6.47 2.17 -9.54
C VAL A 76 -7.81 2.09 -8.85
N ASP A 77 -8.18 0.90 -8.39
CA ASP A 77 -9.38 0.67 -7.61
C ASP A 77 -8.96 0.32 -6.18
N ALA A 78 -9.10 1.30 -5.27
CA ALA A 78 -8.82 1.18 -3.84
C ALA A 78 -10.14 0.97 -3.08
N ASP A 79 -10.85 -0.09 -3.47
CA ASP A 79 -12.09 -0.50 -2.82
C ASP A 79 -11.77 -1.16 -1.46
N PRO A 80 -12.53 -0.88 -0.38
CA PRO A 80 -12.33 -1.51 0.92
C PRO A 80 -12.40 -3.05 0.92
N SER A 81 -13.01 -3.66 -0.10
CA SER A 81 -13.06 -5.11 -0.27
C SER A 81 -11.76 -5.73 -0.79
N VAL A 82 -10.80 -4.92 -1.23
CA VAL A 82 -9.50 -5.41 -1.69
C VAL A 82 -8.73 -6.02 -0.52
N THR A 83 -8.29 -7.26 -0.67
CA THR A 83 -7.53 -7.97 0.37
C THR A 83 -6.03 -7.70 0.28
N LEU A 84 -5.31 -8.00 1.36
CA LEU A 84 -3.84 -7.94 1.37
C LEU A 84 -3.22 -8.82 0.28
N GLU A 85 -3.74 -10.03 0.07
CA GLU A 85 -3.23 -10.97 -0.92
C GLU A 85 -3.40 -10.44 -2.35
N GLN A 86 -4.51 -9.77 -2.62
CA GLN A 86 -4.75 -9.09 -3.90
C GLN A 86 -3.79 -7.92 -4.10
N ASP A 87 -3.49 -7.16 -3.05
CA ASP A 87 -2.49 -6.09 -3.07
C ASP A 87 -1.08 -6.65 -3.34
N LEU A 88 -0.67 -7.69 -2.62
CA LEU A 88 0.64 -8.31 -2.79
C LEU A 88 0.77 -8.97 -4.17
N GLY A 89 -0.31 -9.55 -4.69
CA GLY A 89 -0.33 -10.25 -5.97
C GLY A 89 -0.06 -9.37 -7.21
N ARG A 90 -0.18 -8.04 -7.11
CA ARG A 90 0.15 -7.13 -8.23
C ARG A 90 1.63 -6.73 -8.29
N ARG A 91 2.41 -7.01 -7.24
CA ARG A 91 3.79 -6.52 -7.13
C ARG A 91 4.71 -7.27 -8.09
N ASP A 92 5.66 -6.55 -8.69
CA ASP A 92 6.51 -7.08 -9.76
C ASP A 92 7.39 -8.27 -9.32
N PHE A 93 7.89 -8.24 -8.08
CA PHE A 93 8.83 -9.23 -7.56
C PHE A 93 8.31 -9.89 -6.29
N THR A 94 8.35 -11.22 -6.24
CA THR A 94 7.89 -12.02 -5.09
C THR A 94 8.61 -11.67 -3.79
N ILE A 95 9.90 -11.34 -3.87
CA ILE A 95 10.71 -10.93 -2.71
C ILE A 95 10.24 -9.60 -2.09
N ASN A 96 9.49 -8.79 -2.84
CA ASN A 96 8.87 -7.56 -2.37
C ASN A 96 7.35 -7.71 -2.15
N ALA A 97 6.79 -8.89 -2.45
CA ALA A 97 5.39 -9.26 -2.26
C ALA A 97 5.18 -9.97 -0.92
N ILE A 98 5.72 -9.36 0.13
CA ILE A 98 5.68 -9.85 1.50
C ILE A 98 5.10 -8.75 2.39
N ALA A 99 4.38 -9.20 3.41
CA ALA A 99 3.73 -8.36 4.39
C ALA A 99 3.98 -8.91 5.80
N GLU A 100 3.98 -8.02 6.78
CA GLU A 100 4.12 -8.33 8.18
C GLU A 100 3.08 -7.54 8.97
N ALA A 101 2.35 -8.25 9.83
CA ALA A 101 1.48 -7.61 10.79
C ALA A 101 2.33 -6.94 11.89
N PRO A 102 1.94 -5.74 12.36
CA PRO A 102 2.67 -4.99 13.39
C PRO A 102 2.73 -5.70 14.75
#